data_AF-A0A180EYQ2-F1
#
_entry.id   AF-A0A180EYQ2-F1
#
_cell.length_a   1.000
_cell.length_b   1.000
_cell.length_c   1.000
_cell.angle_alpha   90.00
_cell.angle_beta   90.00
_cell.angle_gamma   90.00
#
_symmetry.space_group_name_H-M   'P 1'
#
loop_
_entity.id
_entity.type
_entity.pdbx_description
1 polymer ?
#
loop_
_entity_poly.entity_id
_entity_poly.type
_entity_poly.pdbx_seq_one_letter_code
_entity_poly.pdbx_strand_id
1 'polypeptide(L)'
;MAKVVALTKDRVNFVKELWEASSFFFKAPDAYDEKTVKKRWKADSPALLTALAEVLDACHPFDSLHTEETVKAWIESNGHHLGNLMNAFRLALVGEGKGPHIFDITETLGRQETIHRIRQAVAKLA
;
A
#
# COMPACT_ATOMS: atom_id res chain seq x y z
N MET A 1 -14.75 -8.50 -10.83
CA MET A 1 -14.07 -9.80 -11.09
C MET A 1 -13.17 -9.79 -12.34
N ALA A 2 -13.55 -9.15 -13.45
CA ALA A 2 -12.75 -9.16 -14.68
C ALA A 2 -11.36 -8.47 -14.59
N LYS A 3 -11.22 -7.37 -13.83
CA LYS A 3 -9.94 -6.65 -13.64
C LYS A 3 -8.86 -7.51 -12.96
N VAL A 4 -9.25 -8.35 -12.00
CA VAL A 4 -8.32 -9.20 -11.24
C VAL A 4 -7.71 -10.28 -12.14
N VAL A 5 -8.53 -10.89 -13.01
CA VAL A 5 -8.10 -11.93 -13.96
C VAL A 5 -7.11 -11.38 -15.00
N ALA A 6 -7.30 -10.14 -15.45
CA ALA A 6 -6.41 -9.49 -16.41
C ALA A 6 -5.01 -9.23 -15.83
N LEU A 7 -4.92 -8.87 -14.55
CA LEU A 7 -3.65 -8.57 -13.87
C LEU A 7 -2.85 -9.83 -13.50
N THR A 8 -3.49 -10.99 -13.38
CA THR A 8 -2.80 -12.25 -13.01
C THR A 8 -2.38 -13.09 -14.20
N LYS A 9 -2.97 -12.91 -15.38
CA LYS A 9 -2.73 -13.80 -16.54
C LYS A 9 -1.26 -13.89 -16.99
N ASP A 10 -0.46 -12.85 -16.74
CA ASP A 10 0.94 -12.80 -17.18
C ASP A 10 1.96 -13.32 -16.13
N ARG A 11 1.52 -13.70 -14.92
CA ARG A 11 2.43 -13.95 -13.79
C ARG A 11 2.14 -15.17 -12.92
N VAL A 12 1.34 -16.13 -13.36
CA VAL A 12 1.05 -17.36 -12.57
C VAL A 12 1.25 -18.61 -13.40
N ASN A 13 2.17 -19.46 -12.95
CA ASN A 13 2.35 -20.81 -13.48
C ASN A 13 1.41 -21.80 -12.77
N PHE A 14 0.98 -21.52 -11.53
CA PHE A 14 0.03 -22.36 -10.78
C PHE A 14 -1.03 -21.56 -10.01
N VAL A 15 -2.25 -22.12 -9.95
CA VAL A 15 -3.42 -21.58 -9.19
C VAL A 15 -3.13 -21.36 -7.70
N LYS A 16 -2.17 -22.11 -7.14
CA LYS A 16 -1.78 -22.02 -5.71
C LYS A 16 -1.03 -20.72 -5.41
N GLU A 17 -0.19 -20.27 -6.35
CA GLU A 17 0.56 -19.01 -6.25
C GLU A 17 -0.37 -17.79 -6.40
N LEU A 18 -1.56 -17.98 -7.00
CA LEU A 18 -2.57 -16.94 -7.14
C LEU A 18 -3.09 -16.46 -5.78
N TRP A 19 -3.31 -17.38 -4.84
CA TRP A 19 -3.80 -17.01 -3.51
C TRP A 19 -2.72 -16.26 -2.72
N GLU A 20 -1.46 -16.72 -2.76
CA GLU A 20 -0.35 -16.00 -2.13
C GLU A 20 -0.15 -14.61 -2.75
N ALA A 21 -0.25 -14.50 -4.08
CA ALA A 21 -0.07 -13.24 -4.80
C ALA A 21 -1.31 -12.31 -4.83
N SER A 22 -2.46 -12.73 -4.29
CA SER A 22 -3.69 -11.91 -4.31
C SER A 22 -4.47 -11.87 -3.00
N SER A 23 -4.12 -12.68 -2.00
CA SER A 23 -4.81 -12.72 -0.70
C SER A 23 -4.85 -11.36 -0.02
N PHE A 24 -3.83 -10.51 -0.22
CA PHE A 24 -3.82 -9.14 0.29
C PHE A 24 -4.92 -8.25 -0.31
N PHE A 25 -5.45 -8.54 -1.50
CA PHE A 25 -6.62 -7.80 -2.01
C PHE A 25 -7.91 -8.12 -1.26
N PHE A 26 -7.99 -9.30 -0.63
CA PHE A 26 -9.19 -9.80 0.04
C PHE A 26 -9.12 -9.73 1.56
N LYS A 27 -7.91 -9.72 2.13
CA LYS A 27 -7.69 -9.66 3.57
C LYS A 27 -6.58 -8.67 3.92
N ALA A 28 -6.85 -7.79 4.87
CA ALA A 28 -5.83 -6.92 5.46
C ALA A 28 -4.73 -7.76 6.15
N PRO A 29 -3.47 -7.32 6.11
CA PRO A 29 -2.38 -8.04 6.76
C PRO A 29 -2.59 -8.10 8.28
N ASP A 30 -2.64 -9.32 8.81
CA ASP A 30 -2.80 -9.55 10.26
C ASP A 30 -1.46 -9.41 11.01
N ALA A 31 -0.37 -9.75 10.32
CA ALA A 31 1.00 -9.61 10.78
C ALA A 31 1.87 -8.94 9.70
N TYR A 32 2.95 -8.30 10.15
CA TYR A 32 3.93 -7.65 9.29
C TYR A 32 5.26 -8.40 9.37
N ASP A 33 5.95 -8.60 8.24
CA ASP A 33 7.25 -9.28 8.23
C ASP A 33 8.28 -8.48 9.05
N GLU A 34 8.70 -9.02 10.20
CA GLU A 34 9.58 -8.33 11.16
C GLU A 34 10.91 -7.87 10.54
N LYS A 35 11.44 -8.62 9.57
CA LYS A 35 12.67 -8.24 8.85
C LYS A 35 12.43 -7.01 7.99
N THR A 36 11.31 -6.96 7.29
CA THR A 36 10.89 -5.81 6.48
C THR A 36 10.55 -4.62 7.36
N VAL A 37 9.84 -4.82 8.49
CA VAL A 37 9.59 -3.77 9.50
C VAL A 37 10.91 -3.16 9.94
N LYS A 38 11.87 -3.94 10.47
CA LYS A 38 13.18 -3.43 10.92
C LYS A 38 13.96 -2.68 9.85
N LYS A 39 13.84 -3.11 8.59
CA LYS A 39 14.58 -2.52 7.47
C LYS A 39 13.92 -1.26 6.91
N ARG A 40 12.58 -1.24 6.83
CA ARG A 40 11.80 -0.28 6.05
C ARG A 40 10.94 0.66 6.90
N TRP A 41 10.50 0.21 8.07
CA TRP A 41 9.80 1.06 9.03
C TRP A 41 10.82 1.88 9.82
N LYS A 42 10.62 3.19 9.86
CA LYS A 42 11.48 4.16 10.56
C LYS A 42 10.66 4.86 11.63
N ALA A 43 11.32 5.56 12.55
CA ALA A 43 10.65 6.30 13.63
C ALA A 43 9.64 7.33 13.11
N ASP A 44 9.87 7.88 11.91
CA ASP A 44 8.98 8.86 11.27
C ASP A 44 7.85 8.21 10.44
N SER A 45 7.91 6.90 10.18
CA SER A 45 6.92 6.18 9.37
C SER A 45 5.48 6.31 9.89
N PRO A 46 5.19 6.23 11.21
CA PRO A 46 3.85 6.43 11.73
C PRO A 46 3.24 7.79 11.38
N ALA A 47 4.02 8.87 11.55
CA ALA A 47 3.59 10.23 11.27
C ALA A 47 3.36 10.44 9.76
N LEU A 48 4.30 10.00 8.93
CA LEU A 48 4.20 10.11 7.47
C LEU A 48 3.01 9.34 6.90
N LEU A 49 2.76 8.12 7.41
CA LEU A 49 1.64 7.32 6.95
C LEU A 49 0.30 7.88 7.40
N THR A 50 0.25 8.49 8.59
CA THR A 50 -0.97 9.19 9.06
C THR A 50 -1.29 10.36 8.14
N ALA A 51 -0.29 11.19 7.81
CA ALA A 51 -0.47 12.29 6.86
C ALA A 51 -0.83 11.80 5.44
N LEU A 52 -0.19 10.72 4.99
CA LEU A 52 -0.53 10.08 3.71
C LEU A 52 -2.00 9.62 3.67
N ALA A 53 -2.53 9.08 4.77
CA ALA A 53 -3.92 8.67 4.85
C ALA A 53 -4.88 9.85 4.67
N GLU A 54 -4.56 11.03 5.21
CA GLU A 54 -5.37 12.25 5.01
C GLU A 54 -5.31 12.74 3.56
N VAL A 55 -4.13 12.70 2.94
CA VAL A 55 -3.94 13.05 1.52
C VAL A 55 -4.76 12.12 0.61
N LEU A 56 -4.73 10.81 0.89
CA LEU A 56 -5.51 9.82 0.16
C LEU A 56 -7.02 9.97 0.41
N ASP A 57 -7.44 10.33 1.62
CA ASP A 57 -8.85 10.57 1.93
C ASP A 57 -9.42 11.76 1.14
N ALA A 58 -8.62 12.80 0.96
CA ALA A 58 -8.97 13.99 0.20
C ALA A 58 -8.88 13.80 -1.34
N CYS A 59 -8.17 12.78 -1.81
CA CYS A 59 -7.95 12.55 -3.24
C CYS A 59 -9.23 12.14 -3.97
N HIS A 60 -9.61 12.84 -5.04
CA HIS A 60 -10.73 12.46 -5.91
C HIS A 60 -10.45 12.88 -7.36
N PRO A 61 -10.60 11.98 -8.35
CA PRO A 61 -11.01 10.58 -8.26
C PRO A 61 -9.95 9.67 -7.58
N PHE A 62 -10.40 8.52 -7.05
CA PHE A 62 -9.53 7.59 -6.31
C PHE A 62 -9.06 6.43 -7.21
N ASP A 63 -8.28 6.75 -8.24
CA ASP A 63 -7.65 5.78 -9.14
C ASP A 63 -6.13 5.82 -9.06
N SER A 64 -5.46 4.82 -9.64
CA SER A 64 -4.01 4.64 -9.53
C SER A 64 -3.23 5.89 -9.99
N LEU A 65 -3.66 6.51 -11.10
CA LEU A 65 -2.99 7.68 -11.67
C LEU A 65 -3.14 8.90 -10.75
N HIS A 66 -4.36 9.25 -10.35
CA HIS A 66 -4.60 10.43 -9.51
C HIS A 66 -4.03 10.28 -8.11
N THR A 67 -4.13 9.09 -7.51
CA THR A 67 -3.53 8.82 -6.20
C THR A 67 -2.01 8.87 -6.27
N GLU A 68 -1.38 8.37 -7.33
CA GLU A 68 0.06 8.48 -7.56
C GLU A 68 0.51 9.94 -7.72
N GLU A 69 -0.15 10.71 -8.58
CA GLU A 69 0.17 12.12 -8.79
C GLU A 69 -0.01 12.95 -7.51
N THR A 70 -1.12 12.74 -6.80
CA THR A 70 -1.41 13.43 -5.54
C THR A 70 -0.34 13.14 -4.50
N VAL A 71 0.04 11.87 -4.34
CA VAL A 71 1.05 11.46 -3.37
C VAL A 71 2.44 11.96 -3.77
N LYS A 72 2.80 11.90 -5.05
CA LYS A 72 4.07 12.45 -5.55
C LYS A 72 4.18 13.96 -5.33
N ALA A 73 3.14 14.72 -5.67
CA ALA A 73 3.09 16.16 -5.46
C ALA A 73 3.17 16.52 -3.98
N TRP A 74 2.50 15.75 -3.12
CA TRP A 74 2.58 15.91 -1.67
C TRP A 74 3.99 15.63 -1.13
N ILE A 75 4.65 14.55 -1.58
CA ILE A 75 6.02 14.22 -1.19
C ILE A 75 6.99 15.32 -1.60
N GLU A 76 6.89 15.81 -2.84
CA GLU A 76 7.74 16.86 -3.38
C GLU A 76 7.57 18.17 -2.60
N SER A 77 6.33 18.55 -2.30
CA SER A 77 6.00 19.77 -1.56
C SER A 77 6.50 19.75 -0.11
N ASN A 78 6.57 18.57 0.52
CA ASN A 78 6.99 18.42 1.92
C ASN A 78 8.47 17.98 2.07
N GLY A 79 9.20 17.77 0.96
CA GLY A 79 10.59 17.32 0.98
C GLY A 79 10.79 15.93 1.59
N HIS A 80 9.76 15.08 1.58
CA HIS A 80 9.83 13.75 2.17
C HIS A 80 10.65 12.79 1.30
N HIS A 81 11.31 11.80 1.94
CA HIS A 81 12.06 10.81 1.18
C HIS A 81 11.14 9.73 0.59
N LEU A 82 10.81 9.89 -0.70
CA LEU A 82 9.89 9.04 -1.47
C LEU A 82 10.14 7.54 -1.23
N GLY A 83 11.40 7.11 -1.26
CA GLY A 83 11.76 5.70 -1.07
C GLY A 83 11.32 5.12 0.27
N ASN A 84 11.47 5.86 1.37
CA ASN A 84 11.11 5.35 2.70
C ASN A 84 9.58 5.28 2.86
N LEU A 85 8.88 6.32 2.43
CA LEU A 85 7.43 6.38 2.48
C LEU A 85 6.81 5.24 1.66
N MET A 86 7.27 5.03 0.42
CA MET A 86 6.70 3.99 -0.45
C MET A 86 6.91 2.58 0.11
N ASN A 87 8.02 2.34 0.80
CA ASN A 87 8.24 1.05 1.46
C ASN A 87 7.36 0.87 2.70
N ALA A 88 7.19 1.92 3.52
CA ALA A 88 6.30 1.90 4.67
C ALA A 88 4.83 1.74 4.24
N PHE A 89 4.44 2.41 3.15
CA PHE A 89 3.10 2.33 2.59
C PHE A 89 2.81 0.93 2.02
N ARG A 90 3.75 0.33 1.29
CA ARG A 90 3.63 -1.07 0.85
C ARG A 90 3.49 -2.03 2.03
N LEU A 91 4.32 -1.87 3.06
CA LEU A 91 4.25 -2.70 4.25
C LEU A 91 2.87 -2.58 4.92
N ALA A 92 2.31 -1.37 5.01
CA ALA A 92 0.99 -1.15 5.60
C ALA A 92 -0.15 -1.85 4.82
N LEU A 93 -0.11 -1.83 3.49
CA LEU A 93 -1.18 -2.41 2.66
C LEU A 93 -1.07 -3.92 2.47
N VAL A 94 0.15 -4.44 2.32
CA VAL A 94 0.40 -5.82 1.89
C VAL A 94 0.97 -6.69 3.03
N GLY A 95 1.62 -6.11 4.03
CA GLY A 95 2.30 -6.85 5.10
C GLY A 95 3.71 -7.34 4.76
N GLU A 96 4.10 -7.27 3.48
CA GLU A 96 5.40 -7.69 2.97
C GLU A 96 5.98 -6.69 1.95
N GLY A 97 7.28 -6.83 1.65
CA GLY A 97 8.00 -5.95 0.74
C GLY A 97 7.82 -6.25 -0.76
N LYS A 98 6.94 -7.18 -1.13
CA LYS A 98 6.71 -7.61 -2.52
C LYS A 98 5.28 -7.29 -2.94
N GLY A 99 5.07 -7.17 -4.25
CA GLY A 99 3.74 -6.91 -4.82
C GLY A 99 3.80 -6.05 -6.07
N PRO A 100 2.66 -5.91 -6.77
CA PRO A 100 2.53 -5.04 -7.92
C PRO A 100 2.69 -3.55 -7.54
N HIS A 101 2.39 -2.67 -8.48
CA HIS A 101 2.43 -1.24 -8.26
C HIS A 101 1.49 -0.84 -7.11
N ILE A 102 1.98 -0.05 -6.14
CA ILE A 102 1.24 0.19 -4.89
C ILE A 102 -0.04 0.99 -5.11
N PHE A 103 -0.06 1.87 -6.13
CA PHE A 103 -1.23 2.67 -6.47
C PHE A 103 -2.30 1.83 -7.19
N ASP A 104 -1.92 0.80 -7.94
CA ASP A 104 -2.88 -0.19 -8.48
C ASP A 104 -3.52 -1.00 -7.35
N ILE A 105 -2.73 -1.34 -6.32
CA ILE A 105 -3.25 -1.99 -5.11
C ILE A 105 -4.22 -1.05 -4.39
N THR A 106 -3.85 0.22 -4.26
CA THR A 106 -4.64 1.25 -3.60
C THR A 106 -5.97 1.48 -4.30
N GLU A 107 -5.98 1.63 -5.63
CA GLU A 107 -7.22 1.72 -6.42
C GLU A 107 -8.11 0.48 -6.20
N THR A 108 -7.50 -0.71 -6.23
CA THR A 108 -8.26 -1.97 -6.13
C THR A 108 -8.88 -2.18 -4.75
N LEU A 109 -8.15 -1.82 -3.68
CA LEU A 109 -8.65 -1.86 -2.30
C LEU A 109 -9.74 -0.80 -2.08
N GLY A 110 -9.57 0.36 -2.71
CA GLY A 110 -10.44 1.51 -2.53
C GLY A 110 -10.10 2.32 -1.27
N ARG A 111 -10.55 3.57 -1.27
CA ARG A 111 -10.19 4.61 -0.30
C ARG A 111 -10.32 4.19 1.16
N GLN A 112 -11.49 3.71 1.55
CA GLN A 112 -11.79 3.38 2.94
C GLN A 112 -10.88 2.26 3.47
N GLU A 113 -10.69 1.21 2.68
CA GLU A 113 -9.86 0.06 3.06
C GLU A 113 -8.38 0.42 3.09
N THR A 114 -7.90 1.21 2.11
CA THR A 114 -6.53 1.73 2.13
C THR A 114 -6.25 2.53 3.41
N ILE A 115 -7.13 3.47 3.77
CA ILE A 115 -6.98 4.28 4.98
C ILE A 115 -7.05 3.41 6.23
N HIS A 116 -7.97 2.45 6.27
CA HIS A 116 -8.11 1.52 7.39
C HIS A 116 -6.81 0.75 7.63
N ARG A 117 -6.23 0.17 6.57
CA ARG A 117 -4.98 -0.60 6.66
C ARG A 117 -3.79 0.26 7.05
N ILE A 118 -3.71 1.49 6.56
CA ILE A 118 -2.69 2.46 7.00
C ILE A 118 -2.80 2.68 8.51
N ARG A 119 -3.99 3.00 9.02
CA ARG A 119 -4.21 3.25 10.45
C ARG A 119 -3.92 2.01 11.30
N GLN A 120 -4.27 0.82 10.82
CA GLN A 120 -3.94 -0.43 11.49
C GLN A 120 -2.43 -0.67 11.56
N ALA A 121 -1.70 -0.42 10.47
CA ALA A 121 -0.24 -0.56 10.44
C ALA A 121 0.42 0.42 11.42
N VAL A 122 -0.04 1.67 11.43
CA VAL A 122 0.40 2.69 12.41
C VAL A 122 0.13 2.21 13.83
N ALA A 123 -1.08 1.74 14.14
CA ALA A 123 -1.41 1.27 15.50
C ALA A 123 -0.63 0.03 15.95
N LYS A 124 -0.27 -0.87 15.02
CA LYS A 124 0.47 -2.10 15.30
C LYS A 124 1.99 -1.93 15.34
N LEU A 125 2.53 -0.90 14.68
CA LEU A 125 3.97 -0.69 14.49
C LEU A 125 4.49 0.64 15.08
N ALA A 126 3.63 1.42 15.73
CA ALA A 126 4.00 2.62 16.48
C ALA A 126 4.67 2.30 17.82
#